data_AF-A0A1M6VQZ0-F1
#
_entry.id   AF-A0A1M6VQZ0-F1
#
_cell.length_a   1.000
_cell.length_b   1.000
_cell.length_c   1.000
_cell.angle_alpha   90.00
_cell.angle_beta   90.00
_cell.angle_gamma   90.00
#
_symmetry.space_group_name_H-M   'P 1'
#
loop_
_entity.id
_entity.type
_entity.pdbx_description
1 polymer ?
#
loop_
_entity_poly.entity_id
_entity_poly.type
_entity_poly.pdbx_seq_one_letter_code
_entity_poly.pdbx_strand_id
1 'polypeptide(L)' 'MAEVYEKDENDIIKVVNSVKKNPVTIKPRLVDWCDWDIFVLMGKSWNKHHNDKVDIGDGFDDKRFEKYLGEDY' A
#
# COMPACT_ATOMS: atom_id res chain seq x y z
N MET A 1 12.21 24.55 -6.68
CA MET A 1 12.87 23.24 -6.61
C MET A 1 12.00 22.41 -5.69
N ALA A 2 11.19 21.51 -6.24
CA ALA A 2 10.33 20.67 -5.41
C ALA A 2 11.24 19.67 -4.70
N GLU A 3 11.43 19.84 -3.40
CA GLU A 3 12.01 18.80 -2.56
C GLU A 3 11.04 17.63 -2.64
N VAL A 4 11.39 16.65 -3.46
CA VAL A 4 10.71 15.36 -3.49
C VAL A 4 10.92 14.81 -2.09
N TYR A 5 9.89 14.85 -1.27
CA TYR A 5 9.85 14.17 0.02
C TYR A 5 10.00 12.68 -0.28
N GLU A 6 11.25 12.20 -0.39
CA GLU A 6 11.54 10.78 -0.31
C GLU A 6 10.98 10.31 1.02
N LYS A 7 9.90 9.50 0.99
CA LYS A 7 9.43 8.80 2.17
C LYS A 7 10.63 8.11 2.82
N ASP A 8 10.82 8.37 4.11
CA ASP A 8 11.79 7.66 4.91
C ASP A 8 11.45 6.17 4.83
N GLU A 9 12.45 5.36 4.53
CA GLU A 9 12.35 3.90 4.43
C GLU A 9 11.71 3.30 5.68
N ASN A 10 11.98 3.90 6.85
CA ASN A 10 11.37 3.48 8.11
C ASN A 10 9.85 3.61 8.12
N ASP A 11 9.29 4.62 7.47
CA ASP A 11 7.85 4.84 7.44
C ASP A 11 7.17 3.88 6.47
N ILE A 12 7.83 3.54 5.35
CA ILE A 12 7.39 2.46 4.45
C ILE A 12 7.35 1.13 5.20
N ILE A 13 8.43 0.80 5.93
CA ILE A 13 8.52 -0.44 6.70
C ILE A 13 7.42 -0.49 7.78
N LYS A 14 7.18 0.61 8.50
CA LYS A 14 6.13 0.70 9.52
C LYS A 14 4.75 0.45 8.92
N VAL A 15 4.40 1.12 7.81
CA VAL A 15 3.06 1.00 7.24
C VAL A 15 2.83 -0.38 6.64
N VAL A 16 3.82 -0.95 5.94
CA VAL A 16 3.77 -2.33 5.42
C VAL A 16 3.57 -3.33 6.56
N ASN A 17 4.36 -3.21 7.63
CA ASN A 17 4.23 -4.09 8.80
C ASN A 17 2.89 -3.92 9.52
N SER A 18 2.35 -2.70 9.57
CA SER A 18 1.03 -2.44 10.14
C SER A 18 -0.05 -3.20 9.37
N VAL A 19 -0.04 -3.12 8.04
CA VAL A 19 -1.01 -3.78 7.15
C VAL A 19 -0.85 -5.31 7.16
N LYS A 20 0.38 -5.82 7.31
CA LYS A 20 0.63 -7.25 7.52
C LYS A 20 0.01 -7.78 8.82
N LYS A 21 0.12 -7.00 9.91
CA LYS A 21 -0.40 -7.38 11.24
C LYS A 21 -1.91 -7.20 11.35
N ASN A 22 -2.42 -6.12 10.76
CA ASN A 22 -3.82 -5.73 10.80
C ASN A 22 -4.34 -5.62 9.36
N PRO A 23 -4.94 -6.70 8.82
CA PRO A 23 -5.48 -6.69 7.47
C PRO A 23 -6.54 -5.59 7.31
N VAL A 24 -6.61 -5.02 6.11
CA VAL A 24 -7.57 -3.96 5.81
C VAL A 24 -8.99 -4.54 5.75
N THR A 25 -9.87 -3.98 6.59
CA THR A 25 -11.28 -4.39 6.73
C THR A 25 -12.28 -3.38 6.18
N ILE A 26 -11.81 -2.26 5.64
CA ILE A 26 -12.64 -1.25 4.97
C ILE A 26 -12.14 -1.12 3.54
N LYS A 27 -13.04 -1.22 2.55
CA LYS A 27 -12.68 -1.13 1.13
C LYS A 27 -12.01 0.23 0.84
N PRO A 28 -10.71 0.26 0.50
CA PRO A 28 -10.01 1.50 0.23
C PRO A 28 -10.52 2.13 -1.07
N ARG A 29 -10.62 3.46 -1.10
CA ARG A 29 -10.91 4.24 -2.31
C ARG A 29 -9.79 5.23 -2.52
N LEU A 30 -9.38 5.44 -3.77
CA LEU A 30 -8.25 6.32 -4.10
C LEU A 30 -8.42 7.73 -3.53
N VAL A 31 -9.64 8.26 -3.52
CA VAL A 31 -9.95 9.60 -2.98
C VAL A 31 -9.69 9.75 -1.47
N ASP A 32 -9.63 8.64 -0.73
CA ASP A 32 -9.40 8.65 0.72
C ASP A 32 -7.88 8.68 1.04
N TRP A 33 -7.01 8.51 0.04
CA TRP A 33 -5.56 8.43 0.23
C TRP A 33 -4.85 9.52 -0.58
N CYS A 34 -4.04 10.34 0.08
CA CYS A 34 -3.18 11.32 -0.59
C CYS A 34 -1.98 10.69 -1.31
N ASP A 35 -1.88 9.36 -1.31
CA ASP A 35 -0.69 8.63 -1.72
C ASP A 35 -1.03 7.31 -2.41
N TRP A 36 -0.57 7.16 -3.65
CA TRP A 36 -0.86 6.02 -4.50
C TRP A 36 -0.32 4.71 -3.91
N ASP A 37 0.92 4.69 -3.41
CA ASP A 37 1.51 3.47 -2.85
C ASP A 37 0.75 2.99 -1.62
N ILE A 38 0.27 3.92 -0.79
CA ILE A 38 -0.54 3.55 0.37
C ILE A 38 -1.89 2.97 -0.08
N PHE A 39 -2.53 3.58 -1.09
CA PHE A 39 -3.76 3.03 -1.66
C PHE A 39 -3.54 1.60 -2.21
N VAL A 40 -2.47 1.37 -2.97
CA VAL A 40 -2.10 0.06 -3.50
C VAL A 40 -1.85 -0.96 -2.39
N LEU A 41 -1.12 -0.58 -1.33
CA LEU A 41 -0.84 -1.44 -0.18
C LEU A 41 -2.15 -1.88 0.51
N MET A 42 -3.03 -0.92 0.77
CA MET A 42 -4.31 -1.19 1.40
C MET A 42 -5.22 -2.01 0.49
N GLY A 43 -5.21 -1.74 -0.81
CA GLY A 43 -5.94 -2.48 -1.84
C GLY A 43 -5.48 -3.93 -1.93
N LYS A 44 -4.17 -4.20 -1.96
CA LYS A 44 -3.61 -5.57 -1.91
C LYS A 44 -4.06 -6.30 -0.65
N SER A 45 -3.99 -5.65 0.51
CA SER A 45 -4.45 -6.23 1.78
C SER A 45 -5.94 -6.57 1.77
N TRP A 46 -6.80 -5.64 1.32
CA TRP A 46 -8.23 -5.88 1.17
C TRP A 46 -8.50 -7.05 0.21
N ASN A 47 -7.84 -7.04 -0.95
CA ASN A 47 -7.95 -8.05 -1.99
C ASN A 47 -7.53 -9.44 -1.52
N LYS A 48 -6.67 -9.56 -0.52
CA LYS A 48 -6.30 -10.87 0.05
C LYS A 48 -7.48 -11.57 0.75
N HIS A 49 -8.37 -10.81 1.36
CA HIS A 49 -9.43 -11.33 2.24
C HIS A 49 -10.85 -11.18 1.68
N HIS A 50 -11.03 -10.46 0.56
CA HIS A 50 -12.35 -10.18 -0.01
C HIS A 50 -12.44 -10.58 -1.49
N ASN A 51 -13.64 -10.93 -1.94
CA ASN A 51 -13.92 -11.28 -3.34
C ASN A 51 -14.15 -10.04 -4.23
N ASP A 52 -14.66 -8.96 -3.66
CA ASP A 52 -14.82 -7.68 -4.36
C ASP A 52 -13.48 -6.92 -4.34
N LYS A 53 -12.71 -7.12 -5.41
CA LYS A 53 -11.36 -6.58 -5.52
C LYS A 53 -11.37 -5.08 -5.79
N VAL A 54 -10.43 -4.37 -5.16
CA VAL A 54 -10.05 -3.00 -5.51
C VAL A 54 -9.11 -3.05 -6.70
N ASP A 55 -9.42 -2.26 -7.72
CA ASP A 55 -8.53 -2.03 -8.84
C ASP A 55 -7.38 -1.11 -8.41
N ILE A 56 -6.16 -1.63 -8.52
CA ILE A 56 -4.92 -0.99 -8.06
C ILE A 56 -3.94 -0.75 -9.23
N GLY A 57 -4.42 -0.89 -10.48
CA GLY A 57 -3.62 -0.63 -11.68
C GLY A 57 -2.30 -1.40 -11.71
N ASP A 58 -1.22 -0.71 -12.10
CA ASP A 58 0.14 -1.25 -12.24
C ASP A 58 0.86 -1.54 -10.91
N GLY A 59 0.21 -1.29 -9.77
CA GLY A 59 0.78 -1.52 -8.44
C GLY A 59 1.60 -0.33 -7.93
N PHE A 60 2.65 -0.61 -7.15
CA PHE A 60 3.43 0.43 -6.45
C PHE A 60 4.30 1.25 -7.43
N ASP A 61 4.25 2.57 -7.26
CA ASP A 61 5.17 3.53 -7.87
C ASP A 61 6.55 3.39 -7.19
N ASP A 62 6.56 3.31 -5.86
CA ASP A 62 7.77 3.05 -5.09
C ASP A 62 7.97 1.54 -4.86
N LYS A 63 8.92 0.96 -5.60
CA LYS A 63 9.28 -0.46 -5.53
C LYS A 63 9.77 -0.92 -4.15
N ARG A 64 10.12 -0.02 -3.23
CA ARG A 64 10.43 -0.37 -1.85
C ARG A 64 9.23 -0.97 -1.13
N PHE A 65 8.00 -0.52 -1.43
CA PHE A 65 6.79 -1.13 -0.86
C PHE A 65 6.67 -2.59 -1.26
N GLU A 66 6.88 -2.91 -2.53
CA GLU A 66 6.88 -4.29 -3.04
C GLU A 66 7.95 -5.15 -2.35
N LYS A 67 9.17 -4.62 -2.25
CA LYS A 67 10.30 -5.27 -1.56
C LYS A 67 9.97 -5.62 -0.11
N TYR A 68 9.37 -4.70 0.66
CA TYR A 68 9.05 -4.95 2.08
C TYR A 68 7.77 -5.76 2.26
N LEU A 69 6.80 -5.62 1.36
CA LEU A 69 5.57 -6.38 1.38
C LEU A 69 5.85 -7.87 1.09
N GLY A 70 6.78 -8.13 0.17
CA GLY A 70 7.18 -9.48 -0.25
C GLY A 70 6.28 -10.01 -1.37
N GLU A 71 6.85 -10.88 -2.20
CA GLU A 71 6.22 -11.42 -3.42
C GLU A 71 4.98 -12.29 -3.11
N ASP A 72 4.91 -12.87 -1.91
CA ASP A 72 3.84 -13.80 -1.47
C ASP A 72 2.67 -13.13 -0.72
N TYR A 73 2.64 -11.79 -0.64
CA TYR A 73 1.57 -11.08 0.06
C TYR A 73 0.31 -10.92 -0.81
#